data_AF-A0AA43LF49-F1
#
_entry.id   AF-A0AA43LF49-F1
#
_cell.length_a   1.000
_cell.length_b   1.000
_cell.length_c   1.000
_cell.angle_alpha   90.00
_cell.angle_beta   90.00
_cell.angle_gamma   90.00
#
_symmetry.space_group_name_H-M   'P 1'
#
loop_
_entity.id
_entity.type
_entity.pdbx_description
1 polymer ?
#
loop_
_entity_poly.entity_id
_entity_poly.type
_entity_poly.pdbx_seq_one_letter_code
_entity_poly.pdbx_strand_id
1 'polypeptide(L)'
;MTTNTKKQSNDLRFSTVKIVGSKKIVVKIRLNDECKNGHQDFAITADIYEKKGNGQYYHSCGGCCHDEILKYFPKFKIFVDLHLSDYSGAPMYATENGYYWFTQDRKTALEYLRITDEEYDNIQGYIAQKNNGLIETQFNKVYFGEALQHFGIVDRWRKEAKEAISQLELLTETKFINDSRRSSL
;
A
#
# COMPACT_ATOMS: atom_id res chain seq x y z
N MET A 1 -0.30 -2.02 41.04
CA MET A 1 -0.19 -2.52 39.66
C MET A 1 -0.70 -1.43 38.74
N THR A 2 0.19 -0.67 38.09
CA THR A 2 -0.20 0.35 37.11
C THR A 2 -0.54 -0.38 35.81
N THR A 3 -1.83 -0.50 35.50
CA THR A 3 -2.30 -0.93 34.18
C THR A 3 -1.87 0.13 33.17
N ASN A 4 -0.77 -0.12 32.47
CA ASN A 4 -0.30 0.75 31.40
C ASN A 4 -1.22 0.53 30.19
N THR A 5 -2.31 1.29 30.12
CA THR A 5 -3.26 1.20 29.01
C THR A 5 -2.53 1.66 27.74
N LYS A 6 -2.29 0.74 26.80
CA LYS A 6 -1.70 1.10 25.50
C LYS A 6 -2.58 2.17 24.85
N LYS A 7 -1.98 3.29 24.45
CA LYS A 7 -2.63 4.34 23.66
C LYS A 7 -3.30 3.71 22.45
N GLN A 8 -4.51 4.13 22.09
CA GLN A 8 -5.23 3.64 20.92
C GLN A 8 -5.60 4.81 20.00
N SER A 9 -5.62 4.61 18.69
CA SER A 9 -5.92 5.64 17.69
C SER A 9 -6.37 5.03 16.36
N ASN A 10 -7.29 5.70 15.66
CA ASN A 10 -7.62 5.45 14.25
C ASN A 10 -6.73 6.23 13.27
N ASP A 11 -5.88 7.12 13.79
CA ASP A 11 -4.84 7.84 13.04
C ASP A 11 -3.46 7.45 13.58
N LEU A 12 -2.77 6.56 12.88
CA LEU A 12 -1.37 6.25 13.14
C LEU A 12 -0.49 7.08 12.21
N ARG A 13 0.45 7.84 12.79
CA ARG A 13 1.47 8.60 12.04
C ARG A 13 2.83 8.38 12.66
N PHE A 14 3.80 8.06 11.82
CA PHE A 14 5.20 7.94 12.18
C PHE A 14 6.05 8.80 11.25
N SER A 15 7.08 9.44 11.79
CA SER A 15 8.05 10.18 10.98
C SER A 15 9.47 9.90 11.47
N THR A 16 10.40 9.75 10.53
CA THR A 16 11.83 9.60 10.84
C THR A 16 12.67 10.42 9.88
N VAL A 17 13.89 10.75 10.32
CA VAL A 17 14.83 11.55 9.53
C VAL A 17 16.14 10.79 9.39
N LYS A 18 16.78 10.88 8.21
CA LYS A 18 18.17 10.47 8.01
C LYS A 18 18.91 11.56 7.26
N ILE A 19 20.12 11.88 7.72
CA ILE A 19 21.03 12.80 7.04
C ILE A 19 22.14 11.97 6.41
N VAL A 20 22.37 12.15 5.11
CA VAL A 20 23.39 11.44 4.33
C VAL A 20 24.14 12.47 3.49
N GLY A 21 25.38 12.78 3.89
CA GLY A 21 26.14 13.86 3.28
C GLY A 21 25.38 15.20 3.35
N SER A 22 25.15 15.83 2.20
CA SER A 22 24.37 17.07 2.08
C SER A 22 22.86 16.84 2.02
N LYS A 23 22.36 15.59 2.03
CA LYS A 23 20.92 15.29 1.92
C LYS A 23 20.30 15.04 3.30
N LYS A 24 19.12 15.61 3.54
CA LYS A 24 18.24 15.30 4.68
C LYS A 24 16.94 14.72 4.14
N ILE A 25 16.62 13.50 4.54
CA ILE A 25 15.46 12.75 4.07
C ILE A 25 14.51 12.58 5.24
N VAL A 26 13.30 13.12 5.12
CA VAL A 26 12.24 13.03 6.12
C VAL A 26 11.19 12.07 5.58
N VAL A 27 11.09 10.88 6.16
CA VAL A 27 10.07 9.88 5.78
C VAL A 27 8.86 10.02 6.70
N LYS A 28 7.67 10.00 6.12
CA LYS A 28 6.39 10.03 6.83
C LYS A 28 5.60 8.78 6.43
N ILE A 29 5.07 8.07 7.43
CA ILE A 29 4.23 6.89 7.26
C ILE A 29 2.93 7.14 8.00
N ARG A 30 1.79 6.84 7.38
CA ARG A 30 0.48 6.92 8.04
C ARG A 30 -0.43 5.75 7.67
N LEU A 31 -1.35 5.46 8.58
CA LEU A 31 -2.57 4.68 8.36
C LEU A 31 -3.73 5.45 8.99
N ASN A 32 -4.54 6.10 8.15
CA ASN A 32 -5.68 6.92 8.57
C ASN A 32 -6.63 7.26 7.41
N ASP A 33 -7.80 7.82 7.71
CA ASP A 33 -8.76 8.32 6.71
C ASP A 33 -8.54 9.83 6.40
N GLU A 34 -7.31 10.21 6.03
CA GLU A 34 -7.01 11.60 5.64
C GLU A 34 -7.77 12.03 4.38
N CYS A 35 -8.10 11.08 3.51
CA CYS A 35 -8.84 11.29 2.26
C CYS A 35 -10.36 11.45 2.47
N LYS A 36 -10.88 11.11 3.65
CA LYS A 36 -12.32 11.12 3.99
C LYS A 36 -13.14 10.24 3.05
N ASN A 37 -12.58 9.13 2.59
CA ASN A 37 -13.24 8.16 1.71
C ASN A 37 -14.00 7.08 2.51
N GLY A 38 -13.93 7.12 3.84
CA GLY A 38 -14.63 6.21 4.74
C GLY A 38 -13.84 4.94 5.04
N HIS A 39 -12.56 4.89 4.72
CA HIS A 39 -11.63 3.87 5.18
C HIS A 39 -10.24 4.46 5.46
N GLN A 40 -9.45 3.77 6.27
CA GLN A 40 -8.07 4.20 6.51
C GLN A 40 -7.14 3.63 5.44
N ASP A 41 -6.24 4.48 4.95
CA ASP A 41 -5.29 4.14 3.89
C ASP A 41 -3.86 4.22 4.39
N PHE A 42 -3.04 3.26 3.96
CA PHE A 42 -1.60 3.34 4.11
C PHE A 42 -1.03 4.41 3.17
N ALA A 43 -0.21 5.30 3.71
CA ALA A 43 0.60 6.19 2.92
C ALA A 43 2.03 6.28 3.45
N ILE A 44 3.00 6.27 2.54
CA ILE A 44 4.40 6.55 2.84
C ILE A 44 4.91 7.57 1.82
N THR A 45 5.57 8.61 2.32
CA THR A 45 6.13 9.68 1.49
C THR A 45 7.46 10.14 2.09
N ALA A 46 8.24 10.87 1.30
CA ALA A 46 9.41 11.58 1.79
C ALA A 46 9.40 13.05 1.37
N ASP A 47 10.01 13.89 2.19
CA ASP A 47 10.52 15.20 1.81
C ASP A 47 12.06 15.16 1.86
N ILE A 48 12.71 15.53 0.76
CA ILE A 48 14.16 15.51 0.61
C ILE A 48 14.68 16.94 0.52
N TYR A 49 15.65 17.25 1.35
CA TYR A 49 16.30 18.55 1.41
C TYR A 49 17.78 18.44 1.12
N GLU A 50 18.34 19.43 0.44
CA GLU A 50 19.77 19.51 0.12
C GLU A 50 20.43 20.70 0.81
N LYS A 51 21.59 20.45 1.42
CA LYS A 51 22.41 21.46 2.09
C LYS A 51 23.21 22.24 1.05
N LYS A 52 22.99 23.54 0.98
CA LYS A 52 23.75 24.45 0.09
C LYS A 52 25.01 24.98 0.78
N GLY A 53 25.85 25.70 0.03
CA GLY A 53 27.13 26.24 0.52
C GLY A 53 27.01 27.19 1.72
N ASN A 54 25.85 27.80 1.94
CA ASN A 54 25.54 28.59 3.13
C ASN A 54 25.21 27.75 4.39
N GLY A 55 25.31 26.42 4.29
CA GLY A 55 25.05 25.49 5.39
C GLY A 55 23.57 25.21 5.68
N GLN A 56 22.64 25.83 4.96
CA GLN A 56 21.19 25.64 5.14
C GLN A 56 20.63 24.56 4.22
N TYR A 57 19.59 23.87 4.69
CA TYR A 57 18.86 22.88 3.92
C TYR A 57 17.71 23.53 3.15
N TYR A 58 17.58 23.22 1.87
CA TYR A 58 16.50 23.66 1.01
C TYR A 58 15.72 22.46 0.48
N HIS A 59 14.40 22.59 0.39
CA HIS A 59 13.55 21.54 -0.18
C HIS A 59 13.95 21.28 -1.63
N SER A 60 14.21 20.03 -1.97
CA SER A 60 14.62 19.59 -3.30
C SER A 60 13.46 18.88 -4.00
N CYS A 61 12.90 17.85 -3.37
CA CYS A 61 11.73 17.12 -3.87
C CYS A 61 10.95 16.46 -2.73
N GLY A 62 9.72 16.04 -3.02
CA GLY A 62 8.92 15.25 -2.11
C GLY A 62 7.81 14.49 -2.84
N GLY A 63 7.08 13.65 -2.11
CA GLY A 63 6.07 12.75 -2.66
C GLY A 63 6.38 11.29 -2.32
N CYS A 64 6.06 10.34 -3.21
CA CYS A 64 6.29 8.93 -2.96
C CYS A 64 7.77 8.61 -2.70
N CYS A 65 8.66 9.08 -3.58
CA CYS A 65 10.13 8.94 -3.44
C CYS A 65 10.56 7.52 -3.02
N HIS A 66 9.89 6.49 -3.53
CA HIS A 66 10.03 5.11 -3.04
C HIS A 66 11.47 4.60 -3.18
N ASP A 67 12.15 4.92 -4.27
CA ASP A 67 13.54 4.51 -4.50
C ASP A 67 14.48 5.09 -3.43
N GLU A 68 14.37 6.39 -3.11
CA GLU A 68 15.15 7.02 -2.05
C GLU A 68 14.79 6.48 -0.67
N ILE A 69 13.51 6.24 -0.39
CA ILE A 69 13.07 5.65 0.87
C ILE A 69 13.71 4.26 1.03
N LEU A 70 13.61 3.39 0.03
CA LEU A 70 14.12 2.03 0.09
C LEU A 70 15.65 1.98 0.13
N LYS A 71 16.33 2.91 -0.55
CA LYS A 71 17.80 3.03 -0.49
C LYS A 71 18.31 3.29 0.93
N TYR A 72 17.59 4.09 1.72
CA TYR A 72 18.07 4.55 3.03
C TYR A 72 17.34 3.95 4.23
N PHE A 73 16.15 3.42 4.01
CA PHE A 73 15.27 2.75 4.96
C PHE A 73 14.67 1.47 4.34
N PRO A 74 15.50 0.48 3.98
CA PRO A 74 15.01 -0.74 3.30
C PRO A 74 13.95 -1.51 4.12
N LYS A 75 13.98 -1.36 5.45
CA LYS A 75 12.96 -1.92 6.37
C LYS A 75 11.54 -1.38 6.13
N PHE A 76 11.37 -0.26 5.41
CA PHE A 76 10.06 0.30 5.10
C PHE A 76 9.44 -0.23 3.81
N LYS A 77 10.03 -1.28 3.20
CA LYS A 77 9.47 -1.93 2.00
C LYS A 77 8.00 -2.29 2.13
N ILE A 78 7.58 -2.85 3.26
CA ILE A 78 6.17 -3.22 3.46
C ILE A 78 5.21 -2.02 3.36
N PHE A 79 5.64 -0.83 3.79
CA PHE A 79 4.81 0.39 3.69
C PHE A 79 4.81 0.97 2.28
N VAL A 80 5.92 0.80 1.54
CA VAL A 80 6.01 1.17 0.11
C VAL A 80 5.08 0.28 -0.72
N ASP A 81 5.11 -1.04 -0.49
CA ASP A 81 4.27 -2.00 -1.21
C ASP A 81 2.77 -1.80 -0.93
N LEU A 82 2.43 -1.33 0.28
CA LEU A 82 1.06 -1.00 0.68
C LEU A 82 0.67 0.45 0.41
N HIS A 83 1.51 1.27 -0.22
CA HIS A 83 1.16 2.66 -0.48
C HIS A 83 -0.15 2.76 -1.28
N LEU A 84 -1.11 3.57 -0.81
CA LEU A 84 -2.47 3.69 -1.36
C LEU A 84 -3.33 2.42 -1.26
N SER A 85 -2.94 1.46 -0.43
CA SER A 85 -3.81 0.34 -0.06
C SER A 85 -4.62 0.69 1.19
N ASP A 86 -5.82 0.16 1.29
CA ASP A 86 -6.66 0.34 2.47
C ASP A 86 -6.13 -0.44 3.69
N TYR A 87 -6.78 -0.29 4.84
CA TYR A 87 -6.45 -0.98 6.09
C TYR A 87 -6.41 -2.51 5.97
N SER A 88 -7.07 -3.09 4.95
CA SER A 88 -7.10 -4.52 4.68
C SER A 88 -6.00 -4.95 3.69
N GLY A 89 -5.25 -3.98 3.16
CA GLY A 89 -4.18 -4.17 2.18
C GLY A 89 -4.66 -4.15 0.75
N ALA A 90 -5.96 -3.96 0.48
CA ALA A 90 -6.46 -3.91 -0.88
C ALA A 90 -5.97 -2.64 -1.58
N PRO A 91 -5.38 -2.73 -2.79
CA PRO A 91 -5.03 -1.56 -3.58
C PRO A 91 -6.27 -0.68 -3.85
N MET A 92 -6.08 0.63 -3.97
CA MET A 92 -7.17 1.60 -4.22
C MET A 92 -7.99 1.25 -5.48
N TYR A 93 -9.26 0.89 -5.31
CA TYR A 93 -10.15 0.32 -6.35
C TYR A 93 -9.60 -0.99 -6.94
N ALA A 94 -9.38 -1.99 -6.07
CA ALA A 94 -8.66 -3.22 -6.40
C ALA A 94 -9.27 -3.95 -7.60
N THR A 95 -10.60 -3.99 -7.69
CA THR A 95 -11.31 -4.66 -8.79
C THR A 95 -11.30 -3.83 -10.07
N GLU A 96 -11.61 -2.53 -9.99
CA GLU A 96 -11.71 -1.65 -11.17
C GLU A 96 -10.33 -1.33 -11.77
N ASN A 97 -9.43 -0.77 -10.97
CA ASN A 97 -8.09 -0.40 -11.43
C ASN A 97 -7.26 -1.66 -11.70
N GLY A 98 -7.42 -2.70 -10.88
CA GLY A 98 -6.77 -3.98 -11.08
C GLY A 98 -7.15 -4.61 -12.41
N TYR A 99 -8.45 -4.70 -12.72
CA TYR A 99 -8.91 -5.23 -14.00
C TYR A 99 -8.48 -4.36 -15.19
N TYR A 100 -8.51 -3.03 -15.03
CA TYR A 100 -8.00 -2.12 -16.06
C TYR A 100 -6.54 -2.46 -16.40
N TRP A 101 -5.62 -2.42 -15.42
CA TRP A 101 -4.21 -2.74 -15.68
C TRP A 101 -4.00 -4.16 -16.18
N PHE A 102 -4.75 -5.13 -15.64
CA PHE A 102 -4.72 -6.52 -16.07
C PHE A 102 -5.03 -6.69 -17.57
N THR A 103 -5.79 -5.79 -18.18
CA THR A 103 -6.08 -5.83 -19.63
C THR A 103 -5.17 -4.93 -20.46
N GLN A 104 -4.54 -3.92 -19.87
CA GLN A 104 -3.78 -2.90 -20.60
C GLN A 104 -2.26 -3.11 -20.55
N ASP A 105 -1.72 -3.41 -19.37
CA ASP A 105 -0.28 -3.52 -19.16
C ASP A 105 0.03 -4.55 -18.07
N ARG A 106 0.58 -5.69 -18.51
CA ARG A 106 0.92 -6.81 -17.61
C ARG A 106 1.84 -6.37 -16.49
N LYS A 107 2.90 -5.61 -16.79
CA LYS A 107 3.88 -5.19 -15.77
C LYS A 107 3.21 -4.38 -14.67
N THR A 108 2.41 -3.39 -15.04
CA THR A 108 1.67 -2.56 -14.08
C THR A 108 0.66 -3.41 -13.30
N ALA A 109 0.01 -4.39 -13.92
CA ALA A 109 -0.90 -5.30 -13.22
C ALA A 109 -0.18 -6.14 -12.15
N LEU A 110 0.98 -6.71 -12.47
CA LEU A 110 1.79 -7.49 -11.54
C LEU A 110 2.19 -6.63 -10.31
N GLU A 111 2.68 -5.42 -10.56
CA GLU A 111 3.10 -4.48 -9.52
C GLU A 111 1.92 -4.01 -8.67
N TYR A 112 0.82 -3.58 -9.31
CA TYR A 112 -0.35 -3.02 -8.64
C TYR A 112 -1.11 -4.06 -7.80
N LEU A 113 -1.27 -5.28 -8.32
CA LEU A 113 -1.96 -6.37 -7.62
C LEU A 113 -1.03 -7.14 -6.66
N ARG A 114 0.29 -6.89 -6.72
CA ARG A 114 1.33 -7.63 -5.98
C ARG A 114 1.24 -9.14 -6.22
N ILE A 115 1.16 -9.52 -7.50
CA ILE A 115 1.05 -10.91 -7.94
C ILE A 115 2.25 -11.32 -8.81
N THR A 116 2.49 -12.62 -8.92
CA THR A 116 3.50 -13.19 -9.81
C THR A 116 2.98 -13.35 -11.24
N ASP A 117 3.89 -13.57 -12.20
CA ASP A 117 3.52 -13.93 -13.57
C ASP A 117 2.63 -15.17 -13.64
N GLU A 118 2.95 -16.20 -12.85
CA GLU A 118 2.15 -17.43 -12.78
C GLU A 118 0.73 -17.15 -12.26
N GLU A 119 0.59 -16.31 -11.24
CA GLU A 119 -0.70 -15.91 -10.70
C GLU A 119 -1.53 -15.11 -11.71
N TYR A 120 -0.87 -14.23 -12.47
CA TYR A 120 -1.50 -13.52 -13.57
C TYR A 120 -2.07 -14.49 -14.60
N ASP A 121 -1.27 -15.46 -15.04
CA ASP A 121 -1.69 -16.44 -16.06
C ASP A 121 -2.81 -17.33 -15.54
N ASN A 122 -2.78 -17.70 -14.25
CA ASN A 122 -3.85 -18.44 -13.58
C ASN A 122 -5.16 -17.64 -13.52
N ILE A 123 -5.11 -16.34 -13.21
CA ILE A 123 -6.28 -15.44 -13.24
C ILE A 123 -6.83 -15.36 -14.67
N GLN A 124 -5.96 -15.21 -15.67
CA GLN A 124 -6.38 -15.15 -17.07
C GLN A 124 -7.10 -16.44 -17.51
N GLY A 125 -6.53 -17.60 -17.16
CA GLY A 125 -7.13 -18.90 -17.43
C GLY A 125 -8.47 -19.10 -16.72
N TYR A 126 -8.58 -18.67 -15.46
CA TYR A 126 -9.82 -18.72 -14.69
C TYR A 126 -10.94 -17.91 -15.37
N ILE A 127 -10.65 -16.67 -15.77
CA ILE A 127 -11.61 -15.80 -16.46
C ILE A 127 -12.02 -16.42 -17.81
N ALA A 128 -11.07 -16.95 -18.58
CA ALA A 128 -11.35 -17.58 -19.86
C ALA A 128 -12.27 -18.81 -19.70
N GLN A 129 -12.03 -19.64 -18.69
CA GLN A 129 -12.87 -20.80 -18.37
C GLN A 129 -14.29 -20.37 -17.98
N LYS A 130 -14.44 -19.38 -17.10
CA LYS A 130 -15.75 -18.88 -16.63
C LYS A 130 -16.58 -18.24 -17.74
N ASN A 131 -15.92 -17.63 -18.72
CA ASN A 131 -16.58 -17.04 -19.88
C ASN A 131 -16.85 -18.02 -21.03
N ASN A 132 -16.62 -19.33 -20.85
CA ASN A 132 -16.73 -20.33 -21.92
C ASN A 132 -15.90 -19.94 -23.18
N GLY A 133 -14.76 -19.28 -22.99
CA GLY A 133 -13.91 -18.80 -24.09
C GLY A 133 -14.41 -17.58 -24.86
N LEU A 134 -15.48 -16.91 -24.41
CA LEU A 134 -15.96 -15.67 -25.03
C LEU A 134 -15.00 -14.50 -24.75
N ILE A 135 -14.69 -13.74 -25.80
CA ILE A 135 -13.80 -12.57 -25.72
C ILE A 135 -14.65 -11.39 -25.26
N GLU A 136 -14.37 -10.92 -24.05
CA GLU A 136 -14.94 -9.71 -23.42
C GLU A 136 -16.46 -9.75 -23.14
N THR A 137 -16.80 -10.11 -21.90
CA THR A 137 -18.15 -9.97 -21.37
C THR A 137 -18.20 -8.93 -20.25
N GLN A 138 -19.38 -8.39 -19.98
CA GLN A 138 -19.63 -7.56 -18.79
C GLN A 138 -19.32 -8.30 -17.46
N PHE A 139 -19.18 -9.63 -17.49
CA PHE A 139 -18.87 -10.46 -16.34
C PHE A 139 -17.37 -10.66 -16.11
N ASN A 140 -16.49 -10.31 -17.05
CA ASN A 140 -15.04 -10.50 -16.89
C ASN A 140 -14.49 -9.83 -15.62
N LYS A 141 -14.98 -8.64 -15.31
CA LYS A 141 -14.60 -7.91 -14.10
C LYS A 141 -15.07 -8.62 -12.83
N VAL A 142 -16.27 -9.22 -12.86
CA VAL A 142 -16.80 -10.01 -11.74
C VAL A 142 -15.93 -11.26 -11.54
N TYR A 143 -15.64 -12.00 -12.62
CA TYR A 143 -14.77 -13.17 -12.56
C TYR A 143 -13.33 -12.85 -12.16
N PHE A 144 -12.84 -11.66 -12.52
CA PHE A 144 -11.55 -11.16 -12.03
C PHE A 144 -11.56 -10.99 -10.50
N GLY A 145 -12.58 -10.33 -9.93
CA GLY A 145 -12.73 -10.21 -8.47
C GLY A 145 -12.90 -11.56 -7.78
N GLU A 146 -13.60 -12.51 -8.39
CA GLU A 146 -13.68 -13.90 -7.91
C GLU A 146 -12.31 -14.60 -7.96
N ALA A 147 -11.55 -14.42 -9.04
CA ALA A 147 -10.22 -15.02 -9.21
C ALA A 147 -9.23 -14.52 -8.14
N LEU A 148 -9.23 -13.22 -7.82
CA LEU A 148 -8.40 -12.66 -6.75
C LEU A 148 -8.66 -13.34 -5.41
N GLN A 149 -9.92 -13.66 -5.11
CA GLN A 149 -10.29 -14.40 -3.91
C GLN A 149 -9.89 -15.88 -4.03
N HIS A 150 -10.19 -16.51 -5.16
CA HIS A 150 -9.96 -17.94 -5.41
C HIS A 150 -8.48 -18.32 -5.28
N PHE A 151 -7.58 -17.49 -5.82
CA PHE A 151 -6.13 -17.72 -5.77
C PHE A 151 -5.47 -17.15 -4.50
N GLY A 152 -6.25 -16.71 -3.51
CA GLY A 152 -5.74 -16.26 -2.20
C GLY A 152 -4.98 -14.93 -2.23
N ILE A 153 -5.15 -14.13 -3.29
CA ILE A 153 -4.51 -12.82 -3.42
C ILE A 153 -5.06 -11.85 -2.36
N VAL A 154 -6.37 -11.86 -2.15
CA VAL A 154 -7.02 -11.04 -1.11
C VAL A 154 -6.53 -11.41 0.30
N ASP A 155 -6.33 -12.70 0.57
CA ASP A 155 -5.84 -13.14 1.89
C ASP A 155 -4.38 -12.76 2.13
N ARG A 156 -3.57 -12.72 1.07
CA ARG A 156 -2.19 -12.21 1.13
C ARG A 156 -2.17 -10.72 1.49
N TRP A 157 -2.98 -9.91 0.82
CA TRP A 157 -3.10 -8.48 1.13
C TRP A 157 -3.47 -8.25 2.60
N ARG A 158 -4.44 -9.01 3.11
CA ARG A 158 -4.84 -8.95 4.54
C ARG A 158 -3.69 -9.32 5.48
N LYS A 159 -2.84 -10.28 5.10
CA LYS A 159 -1.67 -10.67 5.89
C LYS A 159 -0.60 -9.57 5.88
N GLU A 160 -0.30 -9.00 4.72
CA GLU A 160 0.64 -7.88 4.56
C GLU A 160 0.18 -6.67 5.38
N ALA A 161 -1.10 -6.30 5.29
CA ALA A 161 -1.65 -5.19 6.06
C ALA A 161 -1.58 -5.42 7.57
N LYS A 162 -1.89 -6.62 8.06
CA LYS A 162 -1.76 -6.97 9.48
C LYS A 162 -0.32 -6.84 9.98
N GLU A 163 0.64 -7.28 9.16
CA GLU A 163 2.06 -7.13 9.47
C GLU A 163 2.46 -5.65 9.51
N ALA A 164 2.07 -4.86 8.50
CA ALA A 164 2.36 -3.43 8.45
C ALA A 164 1.73 -2.64 9.60
N ILE A 165 0.47 -2.93 9.95
CA ILE A 165 -0.19 -2.38 11.13
C ILE A 165 0.62 -2.71 12.38
N SER A 166 1.00 -3.99 12.57
CA SER A 166 1.78 -4.40 13.74
C SER A 166 3.11 -3.64 13.84
N GLN A 167 3.80 -3.44 12.71
CA GLN A 167 5.03 -2.64 12.67
C GLN A 167 4.76 -1.16 12.99
N LEU A 168 3.69 -0.57 12.46
CA LEU A 168 3.35 0.83 12.70
C LEU A 168 2.89 1.08 14.14
N GLU A 169 2.16 0.14 14.75
CA GLU A 169 1.81 0.18 16.17
C GLU A 169 3.04 0.17 17.07
N LEU A 170 4.08 -0.61 16.72
CA LEU A 170 5.36 -0.61 17.43
C LEU A 170 6.10 0.71 17.27
N LEU A 171 6.14 1.26 16.04
CA LEU A 171 6.80 2.53 15.74
C LEU A 171 6.13 3.74 16.43
N THR A 172 4.82 3.67 16.67
CA THR A 172 4.01 4.76 17.25
C THR A 172 3.64 4.53 18.71
N GLU A 173 3.99 3.38 19.27
CA GLU A 173 3.56 2.91 20.59
C GLU A 173 2.03 3.03 20.80
N THR A 174 1.27 2.91 19.71
CA THR A 174 -0.18 3.17 19.67
C THR A 174 -0.87 2.00 18.96
N LYS A 175 -1.91 1.45 19.58
CA LYS A 175 -2.75 0.41 18.97
C LYS A 175 -3.71 1.02 17.96
N PHE A 176 -3.81 0.38 16.79
CA PHE A 176 -4.69 0.80 15.72
C PHE A 176 -6.15 0.47 16.07
N ILE A 177 -7.05 1.42 15.85
CA ILE A 177 -8.49 1.21 15.85
C ILE A 177 -8.98 1.37 14.41
N ASN A 178 -9.52 0.29 13.86
CA ASN A 178 -10.21 0.35 12.59
C ASN A 178 -11.65 0.86 12.80
N ASP A 179 -11.99 1.99 12.18
CA ASP A 179 -13.35 2.54 12.13
C ASP A 179 -13.86 2.72 10.68
N SER A 180 -13.19 2.03 9.73
CA SER A 180 -13.56 2.00 8.32
C SER A 180 -14.99 1.50 8.13
N ARG A 181 -15.73 2.19 7.27
CA ARG A 181 -17.11 1.86 6.85
C ARG A 181 -17.17 1.31 5.42
N ARG A 182 -16.03 1.36 4.71
CA ARG A 182 -15.85 0.91 3.33
C ARG A 182 -14.55 0.13 3.22
N SER A 183 -14.31 -0.44 2.05
CA SER A 183 -13.06 -1.07 1.65
C SER A 183 -12.81 -0.77 0.18
N SER A 184 -11.55 -0.88 -0.25
CA SER A 184 -11.13 -0.79 -1.65
C SER A 184 -11.38 -2.07 -2.47
N LEU A 185 -11.84 -3.15 -1.82
CA LEU A 185 -12.28 -4.40 -2.44
C LEU A 185 -13.70 -4.33 -2.99
#